data_AF-A0A158B8W4-F1
#
_entry.id   AF-A0A158B8W4-F1
#
_cell.length_a   1.000
_cell.length_b   1.000
_cell.length_c   1.000
_cell.angle_alpha   90.00
_cell.angle_beta   90.00
_cell.angle_gamma   90.00
#
_symmetry.space_group_name_H-M   'P 1'
#
loop_
_entity.id
_entity.type
_entity.pdbx_description
1 polymer ?
#
loop_
_entity_poly.entity_id
_entity_poly.type
_entity_poly.pdbx_seq_one_letter_code
_entity_poly.pdbx_strand_id
1 'polypeptide(L)'
;MSQSLPRRVRVGVVLSALWACVVYTALAGEYARLSGPKFVAFGVVPLLLAWGLGWILAGGVVADNLQPTQGTSPPLEASTPQTARASATSRACARWFDIMLCSSIVGYPLGYALAEILPKLMPPWPGRALLWTSLFAMIFLILSLPLSLLLDALLYRLFGNTPGKALLSLSVRTRTDSALTAEQYLNRNFAMWGPGFAFGLPGVQFITLFMSESTLRKTGSTRWDWTWGYTVVGARRSALRLALFGTLGFSMLVLSKLDAQSFSAALRQVAISEASRPAGASATGTSPVDGPSKAQISASRTFASAWVNPLSGMPSNLASRWHEYPALESEDYRWVFRSESGEFAAVDGSSIGLSFTGDDARTDDYLPITQFTKINEGGRAVWEGNATGLVLKGKRDFGYFRGLSNFLNAPDEKFARAWFFEGSGSNWRVLYLAPAASPAAERNAQEFFESILASTRGDEPFIYAPTGRSNFPIDWRNPVSGETVQLSGRWDVNPFLPNKANPWAYTAACLSPGDGCAFTREAVGVRFIPDADAASPVPYADALRSVNDPIYRMLGTAQEMLEDGRPVLAGQGRGYVLLYPGQPEVRYWLFRANGGVWRVIYAAESGHLNENTGYQFFKEVLSTTSGS
;
A
#
# COMPACT_ATOMS: atom_id res chain seq x y z
N MET A 1 -23.41 -41.98 -29.75
CA MET A 1 -22.77 -42.49 -28.51
C MET A 1 -22.41 -41.29 -27.65
N SER A 2 -23.09 -41.07 -26.52
CA SER A 2 -22.76 -39.96 -25.61
C SER A 2 -21.43 -40.27 -24.92
N GLN A 3 -20.36 -39.56 -25.31
CA GLN A 3 -19.10 -39.66 -24.61
C GLN A 3 -19.21 -38.91 -23.29
N SER A 4 -19.71 -39.62 -22.28
CA SER A 4 -19.73 -39.13 -20.92
C SER A 4 -18.30 -38.81 -20.46
N LEU A 5 -18.11 -37.67 -19.79
CA LEU A 5 -16.81 -37.22 -19.26
C LEU A 5 -16.04 -38.40 -18.62
N PRO A 6 -14.73 -38.58 -18.86
CA PRO A 6 -13.98 -39.70 -18.29
C PRO A 6 -14.18 -39.77 -16.77
N ARG A 7 -14.48 -40.96 -16.23
CA ARG A 7 -14.82 -41.19 -14.80
C ARG A 7 -13.85 -40.50 -13.85
N ARG A 8 -12.57 -40.40 -14.23
CA ARG A 8 -11.50 -39.73 -13.47
C ARG A 8 -11.67 -38.21 -13.35
N VAL A 9 -12.19 -37.54 -14.38
CA VAL A 9 -12.46 -36.09 -14.36
C VAL A 9 -13.63 -35.79 -13.42
N ARG A 10 -14.67 -36.63 -13.44
CA ARG A 10 -15.82 -36.51 -12.52
C ARG A 10 -15.40 -36.69 -11.06
N VAL A 11 -14.57 -37.70 -10.77
CA VAL A 11 -14.02 -37.93 -9.42
C VAL A 11 -13.15 -36.75 -8.97
N GLY A 12 -12.32 -36.19 -9.84
CA GLY A 12 -11.52 -35.01 -9.53
C GLY A 12 -12.36 -33.81 -9.12
N VAL A 13 -13.38 -33.45 -9.91
CA VAL A 13 -14.27 -32.32 -9.60
C VAL A 13 -15.02 -32.50 -8.28
N VAL A 14 -15.51 -33.72 -8.01
CA VAL A 14 -16.24 -34.04 -6.78
C VAL A 14 -15.33 -33.97 -5.55
N LEU A 15 -14.10 -34.48 -5.63
CA LEU A 15 -13.14 -34.42 -4.53
C LEU A 15 -12.68 -32.98 -4.24
N SER A 16 -12.50 -32.14 -5.27
CA SER A 16 -12.19 -30.70 -5.06
C SER A 16 -13.32 -29.97 -4.34
N ALA A 17 -14.58 -30.24 -4.71
CA ALA A 17 -15.74 -29.62 -4.09
C ALA A 17 -15.92 -30.09 -2.64
N LEU A 18 -15.81 -31.40 -2.38
CA LEU A 18 -15.91 -31.96 -1.02
C LEU A 18 -14.81 -31.42 -0.10
N TRP A 19 -13.58 -31.32 -0.58
CA TRP A 19 -12.48 -30.81 0.24
C TRP A 19 -12.58 -29.30 0.49
N ALA A 20 -13.03 -28.52 -0.50
CA ALA A 20 -13.34 -27.10 -0.29
C ALA A 20 -14.41 -26.91 0.81
N CYS A 21 -15.43 -27.76 0.83
CA CYS A 21 -16.43 -27.78 1.89
C CYS A 21 -15.82 -28.18 3.25
N VAL A 22 -15.01 -29.26 3.31
CA VAL A 22 -14.37 -29.73 4.55
C VAL A 22 -13.43 -28.68 5.13
N VAL A 23 -12.59 -28.05 4.31
CA VAL A 23 -11.67 -26.98 4.74
C VAL A 23 -12.44 -25.74 5.17
N TYR A 24 -13.50 -25.36 4.44
CA TYR A 24 -14.38 -24.26 4.86
C TYR A 24 -15.02 -24.56 6.23
N THR A 25 -15.54 -25.76 6.46
CA THR A 25 -16.17 -26.14 7.73
C THR A 25 -15.16 -26.30 8.87
N ALA A 26 -13.99 -26.89 8.61
CA ALA A 26 -12.96 -27.13 9.62
C ALA A 26 -12.27 -25.81 10.04
N LEU A 27 -12.09 -24.87 9.11
CA LEU A 27 -11.49 -23.56 9.41
C LEU A 27 -12.53 -22.53 9.89
N ALA A 28 -13.82 -22.71 9.61
CA ALA A 28 -14.88 -21.84 10.11
C ALA A 28 -15.11 -21.98 11.63
N GLY A 29 -14.79 -23.14 12.22
CA GLY A 29 -15.00 -23.41 13.65
C GLY A 29 -13.97 -22.81 14.59
N GLU A 30 -12.69 -22.74 14.19
CA GLU A 30 -11.59 -22.28 15.07
C GLU A 30 -11.05 -20.87 14.77
N TYR A 31 -11.40 -20.24 13.64
CA TYR A 31 -10.68 -19.05 13.15
C TYR A 31 -11.53 -17.84 12.78
N ALA A 32 -12.15 -17.21 13.78
CA ALA A 32 -12.72 -15.86 13.65
C ALA A 32 -11.67 -14.75 13.35
N ARG A 33 -10.36 -15.07 13.21
CA ARG A 33 -9.25 -14.09 13.17
C ARG A 33 -8.26 -14.20 12.00
N LEU A 34 -8.46 -15.09 11.02
CA LEU A 34 -7.59 -15.13 9.84
C LEU A 34 -7.96 -14.02 8.85
N SER A 35 -7.04 -13.07 8.64
CA SER A 35 -7.18 -12.07 7.58
C SER A 35 -7.16 -12.77 6.22
N GLY A 36 -7.87 -12.21 5.24
CA GLY A 36 -7.98 -12.81 3.90
C GLY A 36 -6.70 -13.21 3.22
N PRO A 37 -5.63 -12.40 3.28
CA PRO A 37 -4.34 -12.79 2.74
C PRO A 37 -3.82 -14.09 3.35
N LYS A 38 -4.07 -14.34 4.64
CA LYS A 38 -3.67 -15.59 5.31
C LYS A 38 -4.54 -16.77 4.88
N PHE A 39 -5.85 -16.59 4.67
CA PHE A 39 -6.71 -17.65 4.13
C PHE A 39 -6.28 -18.06 2.70
N VAL A 40 -5.96 -17.08 1.86
CA VAL A 40 -5.46 -17.35 0.51
C VAL A 40 -4.07 -18.02 0.58
N ALA A 41 -3.15 -17.49 1.37
CA ALA A 41 -1.78 -18.01 1.46
C ALA A 41 -1.67 -19.40 2.09
N PHE A 42 -2.48 -19.72 3.10
CA PHE A 42 -2.38 -20.99 3.85
C PHE A 42 -3.48 -22.00 3.48
N GLY A 43 -4.60 -21.57 2.91
CA GLY A 43 -5.67 -22.46 2.44
C GLY A 43 -5.63 -22.68 0.94
N VAL A 44 -5.77 -21.59 0.15
CA VAL A 44 -6.03 -21.68 -1.29
C VAL A 44 -4.76 -21.95 -2.10
N VAL A 45 -3.65 -21.27 -1.81
CA VAL A 45 -2.39 -21.42 -2.55
C VAL A 45 -1.79 -22.83 -2.39
N PRO A 46 -1.67 -23.42 -1.19
CA PRO A 46 -1.13 -24.77 -1.03
C PRO A 46 -2.02 -25.82 -1.70
N LEU A 47 -3.34 -25.59 -1.72
CA LEU A 47 -4.30 -26.44 -2.43
C LEU A 47 -4.09 -26.41 -3.95
N LEU A 48 -3.98 -25.22 -4.53
CA LEU A 48 -3.75 -25.06 -5.97
C LEU A 48 -2.39 -25.62 -6.39
N LEU A 49 -1.37 -25.47 -5.54
CA LEU A 49 -0.06 -26.07 -5.74
C LEU A 49 -0.14 -27.59 -5.65
N ALA A 50 -0.74 -28.17 -4.61
CA ALA A 50 -0.89 -29.62 -4.46
C ALA A 50 -1.74 -30.24 -5.59
N TRP A 51 -2.79 -29.54 -6.02
CA TRP A 51 -3.64 -29.94 -7.14
C TRP A 51 -2.91 -29.87 -8.47
N GLY A 52 -2.21 -28.76 -8.74
CA GLY A 52 -1.35 -28.61 -9.91
C GLY A 52 -0.25 -29.66 -9.96
N LEU A 53 0.43 -29.90 -8.82
CA LEU A 53 1.46 -30.93 -8.68
C LEU A 53 0.89 -32.33 -8.91
N GLY A 54 -0.29 -32.63 -8.36
CA GLY A 54 -0.99 -33.91 -8.57
C GLY A 54 -1.30 -34.18 -10.04
N TRP A 55 -1.74 -33.17 -10.79
CA TRP A 55 -1.95 -33.29 -12.25
C TRP A 55 -0.66 -33.39 -13.05
N ILE A 56 0.41 -32.71 -12.62
CA ILE A 56 1.74 -32.83 -13.22
C ILE A 56 2.30 -34.25 -13.02
N LEU A 57 2.20 -34.78 -11.79
CA LEU A 57 2.71 -36.12 -11.42
C LEU A 57 1.88 -37.25 -12.04
N ALA A 58 0.55 -37.20 -11.90
CA ALA A 58 -0.35 -38.11 -12.64
C ALA A 58 -0.18 -37.96 -14.16
N GLY A 59 0.28 -36.78 -14.57
CA GLY A 59 0.64 -36.45 -15.92
C GLY A 59 1.87 -37.20 -16.42
N GLY A 60 2.96 -37.21 -15.64
CA GLY A 60 4.24 -37.84 -15.96
C GLY A 60 4.17 -39.37 -15.99
N VAL A 61 3.46 -39.99 -15.04
CA VAL A 61 3.34 -41.46 -14.94
C VAL A 61 2.62 -42.11 -16.15
N VAL A 62 1.82 -41.34 -16.89
CA VAL A 62 1.15 -41.81 -18.12
C VAL A 62 2.05 -41.68 -19.35
N ALA A 63 3.04 -40.79 -19.35
CA ALA A 63 3.94 -40.59 -20.49
C ALA A 63 4.94 -41.75 -20.65
N ASP A 64 5.41 -42.33 -19.54
CA ASP A 64 6.39 -43.43 -19.58
C ASP A 64 5.80 -44.78 -20.00
N ASN A 65 4.47 -44.96 -19.92
CA ASN A 65 3.79 -46.21 -20.27
C ASN A 65 3.24 -46.25 -21.71
N LEU A 66 3.44 -45.20 -22.51
CA LEU A 66 3.02 -45.15 -23.91
C LEU A 66 4.25 -45.14 -24.81
N GLN A 67 5.04 -46.22 -24.73
CA GLN A 67 6.00 -46.49 -25.79
C GLN A 67 5.23 -46.66 -27.10
N PRO A 68 5.68 -46.03 -28.20
CA PRO A 68 5.07 -46.25 -29.50
C PRO A 68 5.23 -47.73 -29.83
N THR A 69 4.11 -48.46 -29.88
CA THR A 69 4.06 -49.75 -30.57
C THR A 69 4.60 -49.50 -31.97
N GLN A 70 5.81 -49.99 -32.25
CA GLN A 70 6.42 -49.96 -33.56
C GLN A 70 5.55 -50.83 -34.49
N GLY A 71 4.54 -50.20 -35.08
CA GLY A 71 3.78 -50.76 -36.16
C GLY A 71 4.65 -50.76 -37.41
N THR A 72 4.84 -51.96 -37.98
CA THR A 72 5.43 -52.23 -39.29
C THR A 72 5.09 -51.18 -40.33
N SER A 73 6.13 -50.63 -40.96
CA SER A 73 6.08 -49.59 -41.99
C SER A 73 5.11 -49.98 -43.11
N PRO A 74 4.08 -49.16 -43.42
CA PRO A 74 3.30 -49.35 -44.63
C PRO A 74 4.15 -49.05 -45.89
N PRO A 75 3.73 -49.56 -47.06
CA PRO A 75 4.48 -49.40 -48.31
C PRO A 75 4.64 -47.93 -48.69
N LEU A 76 5.74 -47.64 -49.38
CA LEU A 76 6.18 -46.33 -49.87
C LEU A 76 5.11 -45.69 -50.79
N GLU A 77 4.10 -45.02 -50.21
CA GLU A 77 3.14 -44.20 -50.96
C GLU A 77 3.78 -42.88 -51.39
N ALA A 78 3.45 -42.45 -52.62
CA ALA A 78 4.00 -41.30 -53.31
C ALA A 78 4.04 -40.05 -52.41
N SER A 79 5.21 -39.40 -52.37
CA SER A 79 5.53 -38.21 -51.56
C SER A 79 4.56 -37.07 -51.84
N THR A 80 3.44 -37.05 -51.11
CA THR A 80 2.52 -35.92 -51.06
C THR A 80 3.32 -34.72 -50.53
N PRO A 81 3.20 -33.52 -51.12
CA PRO A 81 3.97 -32.35 -50.71
C PRO A 81 3.89 -32.17 -49.19
N GLN A 82 5.04 -32.37 -48.54
CA GLN A 82 5.15 -32.42 -47.09
C GLN A 82 4.75 -31.05 -46.53
N THR A 83 3.53 -30.94 -46.01
CA THR A 83 3.04 -29.70 -45.41
C THR A 83 3.97 -29.32 -44.26
N ALA A 84 4.60 -28.15 -44.37
CA ALA A 84 5.58 -27.70 -43.40
C ALA A 84 4.93 -27.63 -42.01
N ARG A 85 5.50 -28.37 -41.05
CA ARG A 85 5.06 -28.32 -39.66
C ARG A 85 5.23 -26.90 -39.13
N ALA A 86 4.18 -26.37 -38.50
CA ALA A 86 4.21 -25.04 -37.92
C ALA A 86 5.25 -24.96 -36.78
N SER A 87 6.01 -23.87 -36.74
CA SER A 87 6.98 -23.64 -35.66
C SER A 87 6.28 -23.51 -34.30
N ALA A 88 6.95 -23.97 -33.24
CA ALA A 88 6.44 -23.95 -31.88
C ALA A 88 6.04 -22.53 -31.43
N THR A 89 6.89 -21.54 -31.73
CA THR A 89 6.64 -20.14 -31.42
C THR A 89 5.37 -19.61 -32.07
N SER A 90 5.11 -19.92 -33.35
CA SER A 90 3.90 -19.41 -34.01
C SER A 90 2.62 -20.07 -33.48
N ARG A 91 2.70 -21.33 -33.06
CA ARG A 91 1.59 -22.00 -32.36
C ARG A 91 1.30 -21.33 -31.02
N ALA A 92 2.33 -21.01 -30.26
CA ALA A 92 2.21 -20.29 -28.99
C ALA A 92 1.64 -18.88 -29.19
N CYS A 93 2.19 -18.09 -30.13
CA CYS A 93 1.72 -16.73 -30.42
C CYS A 93 0.26 -16.70 -30.89
N ALA A 94 -0.13 -17.58 -31.82
CA ALA A 94 -1.52 -17.69 -32.26
C ALA A 94 -2.45 -17.95 -31.07
N ARG A 95 -2.03 -18.85 -30.17
CA ARG A 95 -2.83 -19.22 -29.01
C ARG A 95 -2.96 -18.08 -28.00
N TRP A 96 -1.87 -17.38 -27.71
CA TRP A 96 -1.89 -16.20 -26.84
C TRP A 96 -2.82 -15.12 -27.39
N PHE A 97 -2.73 -14.85 -28.69
CA PHE A 97 -3.61 -13.89 -29.35
C PHE A 97 -5.08 -14.28 -29.20
N ASP A 98 -5.43 -15.53 -29.53
CA ASP A 98 -6.82 -16.00 -29.45
C ASP A 98 -7.38 -15.92 -28.03
N ILE A 99 -6.56 -16.25 -27.01
CA ILE A 99 -6.98 -16.19 -25.62
C ILE A 99 -7.11 -14.76 -25.14
N MET A 100 -6.18 -13.87 -25.49
CA MET A 100 -6.31 -12.46 -25.16
C MET A 100 -7.59 -11.89 -25.76
N LEU A 101 -7.87 -12.18 -27.04
CA LEU A 101 -9.09 -11.76 -27.71
C LEU A 101 -10.35 -12.29 -27.06
N CYS A 102 -10.43 -13.60 -26.84
CA CYS A 102 -11.61 -14.18 -26.22
C CYS A 102 -11.77 -13.71 -24.77
N SER A 103 -10.67 -13.52 -24.03
CA SER A 103 -10.72 -13.06 -22.64
C SER A 103 -11.04 -11.58 -22.51
N SER A 104 -10.70 -10.74 -23.49
CA SER A 104 -11.19 -9.36 -23.53
C SER A 104 -12.70 -9.33 -23.80
N ILE A 105 -13.17 -10.11 -24.78
CA ILE A 105 -14.60 -10.17 -25.15
C ILE A 105 -15.46 -10.74 -24.02
N VAL A 106 -14.97 -11.77 -23.31
CA VAL A 106 -15.69 -12.41 -22.19
C VAL A 106 -15.48 -11.64 -20.89
N GLY A 107 -14.23 -11.25 -20.61
CA GLY A 107 -13.84 -10.66 -19.34
C GLY A 107 -14.46 -9.30 -19.10
N TYR A 108 -14.61 -8.46 -20.11
CA TYR A 108 -15.24 -7.15 -19.92
C TYR A 108 -16.71 -7.24 -19.44
N PRO A 109 -17.63 -7.93 -20.16
CA PRO A 109 -19.01 -8.06 -19.70
C PRO A 109 -19.13 -8.88 -18.41
N LEU A 110 -18.30 -9.92 -18.23
CA LEU A 110 -18.29 -10.70 -16.99
C LEU A 110 -17.85 -9.86 -15.79
N GLY A 111 -16.77 -9.08 -15.94
CA GLY A 111 -16.24 -8.20 -14.91
C GLY A 111 -17.25 -7.12 -14.52
N TYR A 112 -17.90 -6.50 -15.52
CA TYR A 112 -18.99 -5.55 -15.30
C TYR A 112 -20.17 -6.18 -14.57
N ALA A 113 -20.66 -7.34 -15.03
CA ALA A 113 -21.76 -8.05 -14.39
C ALA A 113 -21.43 -8.44 -12.95
N LEU A 114 -20.23 -8.95 -12.68
CA LEU A 114 -19.81 -9.25 -11.32
C LEU A 114 -19.72 -7.98 -10.46
N ALA A 115 -19.19 -6.87 -11.00
CA ALA A 115 -19.08 -5.61 -10.26
C ALA A 115 -20.45 -5.03 -9.89
N GLU A 116 -21.46 -5.23 -10.73
CA GLU A 116 -22.83 -4.79 -10.50
C GLU A 116 -23.64 -5.72 -9.60
N ILE A 117 -23.45 -7.03 -9.72
CA ILE A 117 -24.30 -8.04 -9.07
C ILE A 117 -23.75 -8.39 -7.68
N LEU A 118 -22.43 -8.57 -7.53
CA LEU A 118 -21.85 -9.09 -6.29
C LEU A 118 -22.13 -8.18 -5.07
N PRO A 119 -22.00 -6.84 -5.17
CA PRO A 119 -22.34 -5.95 -4.06
C PRO A 119 -23.83 -5.98 -3.67
N LYS A 120 -24.72 -6.35 -4.59
CA LYS A 120 -26.17 -6.46 -4.34
C LYS A 120 -26.53 -7.77 -3.64
N LEU A 121 -25.80 -8.84 -3.94
CA LEU A 121 -26.04 -10.16 -3.35
C LEU A 121 -25.42 -10.33 -1.97
N MET A 122 -24.43 -9.50 -1.61
CA MET A 122 -23.63 -9.72 -0.41
C MET A 122 -23.59 -8.44 0.45
N PRO A 123 -24.04 -8.48 1.72
CA PRO A 123 -24.12 -7.28 2.56
C PRO A 123 -22.74 -6.68 2.84
N PRO A 124 -22.63 -5.34 2.98
CA PRO A 124 -21.38 -4.67 3.26
C PRO A 124 -20.83 -5.12 4.61
N TRP A 125 -19.73 -5.87 4.60
CA TRP A 125 -19.10 -6.37 5.81
C TRP A 125 -17.92 -5.44 6.19
N PRO A 126 -18.05 -4.60 7.24
CA PRO A 126 -17.00 -3.65 7.60
C PRO A 126 -15.67 -4.35 7.89
N GLY A 127 -14.58 -3.78 7.36
CA GLY A 127 -13.21 -4.25 7.59
C GLY A 127 -12.72 -5.39 6.69
N ARG A 128 -13.48 -5.81 5.67
CA ARG A 128 -13.11 -6.91 4.76
C ARG A 128 -13.04 -6.53 3.27
N ALA A 129 -12.97 -5.25 2.91
CA ALA A 129 -12.88 -4.80 1.51
C ALA A 129 -11.77 -5.52 0.69
N LEU A 130 -10.59 -5.74 1.30
CA LEU A 130 -9.48 -6.47 0.66
C LEU A 130 -9.79 -7.96 0.38
N LEU A 131 -10.59 -8.58 1.25
CA LEU A 131 -11.05 -9.96 1.09
C LEU A 131 -12.01 -10.06 -0.11
N TRP A 132 -12.91 -9.08 -0.23
CA TRP A 132 -13.89 -9.00 -1.31
C TRP A 132 -13.23 -8.83 -2.67
N THR A 133 -12.28 -7.90 -2.80
CA THR A 133 -11.56 -7.68 -4.05
C THR A 133 -10.76 -8.92 -4.47
N SER A 134 -10.16 -9.63 -3.50
CA SER A 134 -9.42 -10.87 -3.75
C SER A 134 -10.34 -12.00 -4.21
N LEU A 135 -11.48 -12.19 -3.55
CA LEU A 135 -12.47 -13.21 -3.94
C LEU A 135 -13.05 -12.92 -5.33
N PHE A 136 -13.40 -11.66 -5.60
CA PHE A 136 -13.86 -11.20 -6.90
C PHE A 136 -12.84 -11.53 -7.99
N ALA A 137 -11.57 -11.18 -7.78
CA ALA A 137 -10.51 -11.47 -8.73
C ALA A 137 -10.33 -12.98 -8.97
N MET A 138 -10.45 -13.81 -7.93
CA MET A 138 -10.38 -15.26 -8.06
C MET A 138 -11.57 -15.83 -8.86
N ILE A 139 -12.81 -15.43 -8.53
CA ILE A 139 -14.01 -15.88 -9.25
C ILE A 139 -13.93 -15.46 -10.71
N PHE A 140 -13.55 -14.20 -10.95
CA PHE A 140 -13.36 -13.67 -12.29
C PHE A 140 -12.33 -14.48 -13.08
N LEU A 141 -11.18 -14.79 -12.48
CA LEU A 141 -10.12 -15.58 -13.11
C LEU A 141 -10.58 -17.02 -13.43
N ILE A 142 -11.26 -17.67 -12.47
CA ILE A 142 -11.74 -19.05 -12.61
C ILE A 142 -12.81 -19.16 -13.69
N LEU A 143 -13.70 -18.17 -13.83
CA LEU A 143 -14.79 -18.18 -14.80
C LEU A 143 -14.39 -17.65 -16.18
N SER A 144 -13.55 -16.62 -16.23
CA SER A 144 -13.19 -15.97 -17.50
C SER A 144 -12.49 -16.92 -18.45
N LEU A 145 -11.50 -17.69 -17.99
CA LEU A 145 -10.74 -18.58 -18.86
C LEU A 145 -11.58 -19.69 -19.53
N PRO A 146 -12.38 -20.51 -18.83
CA PRO A 146 -13.19 -21.54 -19.48
C PRO A 146 -14.23 -20.95 -20.42
N LEU A 147 -14.81 -19.78 -20.09
CA LEU A 147 -15.72 -19.08 -20.98
C LEU A 147 -14.99 -18.55 -22.23
N SER A 148 -13.77 -18.05 -22.10
CA SER A 148 -12.92 -17.69 -23.24
C SER A 148 -12.58 -18.88 -24.14
N LEU A 149 -12.30 -20.05 -23.55
CA LEU A 149 -12.04 -21.30 -24.29
C LEU A 149 -13.28 -21.80 -25.03
N LEU A 150 -14.46 -21.60 -24.45
CA LEU A 150 -15.74 -21.89 -25.10
C LEU A 150 -15.98 -20.94 -26.29
N LEU A 151 -15.75 -19.63 -26.09
CA LEU A 151 -15.86 -18.63 -27.15
C LEU A 151 -14.88 -18.93 -28.31
N ASP A 152 -13.64 -19.30 -28.00
CA ASP A 152 -12.64 -19.69 -29.00
C ASP A 152 -13.11 -20.88 -29.85
N ALA A 153 -13.79 -21.86 -29.24
CA ALA A 153 -14.36 -22.99 -29.96
C ALA A 153 -15.59 -22.61 -30.81
N LEU A 154 -16.39 -21.64 -30.35
CA LEU A 154 -17.49 -21.07 -31.14
C LEU A 154 -16.96 -20.31 -32.36
N LEU A 155 -15.91 -19.50 -32.20
CA LEU A 155 -15.24 -18.83 -33.32
C LEU A 155 -14.69 -19.86 -34.32
N TYR A 156 -14.04 -20.91 -33.82
CA TYR A 156 -13.59 -22.01 -34.67
C TYR A 156 -14.74 -22.68 -35.44
N ARG A 157 -15.88 -22.93 -34.79
CA ARG A 157 -17.06 -23.51 -35.44
C ARG A 157 -17.61 -22.61 -36.56
N LEU A 158 -17.64 -21.30 -36.34
CA LEU A 158 -18.19 -20.34 -37.29
C LEU A 158 -17.27 -20.10 -38.49
N PHE A 159 -15.96 -19.99 -38.25
CA PHE A 159 -14.99 -19.58 -39.27
C PHE A 159 -14.11 -20.72 -39.78
N GLY A 160 -14.23 -21.92 -39.21
CA GLY A 160 -13.34 -23.06 -39.48
C GLY A 160 -11.91 -22.88 -38.94
N ASN A 161 -11.61 -21.73 -38.33
CA ASN A 161 -10.34 -21.40 -37.72
C ASN A 161 -10.51 -20.28 -36.70
N THR A 162 -9.48 -20.04 -35.88
CA THR A 162 -9.47 -18.92 -34.93
C THR A 162 -8.70 -17.72 -35.50
N PRO A 163 -9.02 -16.47 -35.10
CA PRO A 163 -8.41 -15.28 -35.70
C PRO A 163 -6.86 -15.28 -35.67
N GLY A 164 -6.26 -15.61 -34.53
CA GLY A 164 -4.81 -15.66 -34.37
C GLY A 164 -4.16 -16.75 -35.23
N LYS A 165 -4.80 -17.92 -35.36
CA LYS A 165 -4.34 -18.98 -36.26
C LYS A 165 -4.50 -18.61 -37.72
N ALA A 166 -5.62 -18.00 -38.10
CA ALA A 166 -5.85 -17.54 -39.47
C ALA A 166 -4.81 -16.49 -39.90
N LEU A 167 -4.50 -15.54 -39.01
CA LEU A 167 -3.48 -14.52 -39.24
C LEU A 167 -2.06 -15.13 -39.38
N LEU A 168 -1.75 -16.16 -38.58
CA LEU A 168 -0.46 -16.85 -38.67
C LEU A 168 -0.45 -18.01 -39.68
N SER A 169 -1.49 -18.14 -40.51
CA SER A 169 -1.65 -19.21 -41.50
C SER A 169 -1.51 -20.63 -40.91
N LEU A 170 -2.05 -20.84 -39.71
CA LEU A 170 -2.07 -22.13 -39.01
C LEU A 170 -3.44 -22.78 -39.15
N SER A 171 -3.50 -24.10 -39.26
CA SER A 171 -4.74 -24.85 -39.08
C SER A 171 -4.50 -26.10 -38.25
N VAL A 172 -5.51 -26.50 -37.47
CA VAL A 172 -5.49 -27.77 -36.73
C VAL A 172 -6.23 -28.79 -37.59
N ARG A 173 -5.63 -29.96 -37.77
CA ARG A 173 -6.13 -31.06 -38.59
C ARG A 173 -6.10 -32.36 -37.81
N THR A 174 -6.93 -33.31 -38.22
CA THR A 174 -6.87 -34.69 -37.74
C THR A 174 -5.67 -35.41 -38.38
N ARG A 175 -5.37 -36.65 -37.95
CA ARG A 175 -4.34 -37.48 -38.62
C ARG A 175 -4.66 -37.78 -40.08
N THR A 176 -5.95 -37.77 -40.45
CA THR A 176 -6.42 -37.96 -41.83
C THR A 176 -6.54 -36.63 -42.59
N ASP A 177 -5.89 -35.58 -42.09
CA ASP A 177 -5.87 -34.22 -42.66
C ASP A 177 -7.24 -33.52 -42.81
N SER A 178 -8.27 -34.03 -42.13
CA SER A 178 -9.58 -33.38 -42.09
C SER A 178 -9.61 -32.24 -41.06
N ALA A 179 -10.47 -31.24 -41.29
CA ALA A 179 -10.74 -30.21 -40.29
C ALA A 179 -11.39 -30.84 -39.05
N LEU A 180 -11.11 -30.28 -37.86
CA LEU A 180 -11.73 -30.75 -36.64
C LEU A 180 -13.22 -30.38 -36.64
N THR A 181 -14.05 -31.23 -36.05
CA THR A 181 -15.41 -30.84 -35.70
C THR A 181 -15.40 -29.83 -34.55
N ALA A 182 -16.47 -29.06 -34.38
CA ALA A 182 -16.60 -28.11 -33.28
C ALA A 182 -16.43 -28.78 -31.89
N GLU A 183 -16.97 -29.99 -31.73
CA GLU A 183 -16.84 -30.78 -30.50
C GLU A 183 -15.40 -31.23 -30.26
N GLN A 184 -14.71 -31.74 -31.29
CA GLN A 184 -13.30 -32.10 -31.20
C GLN A 184 -12.43 -30.91 -30.80
N TYR A 185 -12.71 -29.74 -31.39
CA TYR A 185 -11.99 -28.51 -31.07
C TYR A 185 -12.29 -28.00 -29.64
N LEU A 186 -13.54 -28.10 -29.18
CA LEU A 186 -13.91 -27.77 -27.81
C LEU A 186 -13.22 -28.70 -26.79
N ASN A 187 -13.23 -30.01 -27.04
CA ASN A 187 -12.54 -31.00 -26.21
C ASN A 187 -11.03 -30.74 -26.17
N ARG A 188 -10.44 -30.37 -27.31
CA ARG A 188 -9.06 -29.92 -27.39
C ARG A 188 -8.81 -28.67 -26.54
N ASN A 189 -9.71 -27.69 -26.56
CA ASN A 189 -9.62 -26.47 -25.75
C ASN A 189 -9.65 -26.76 -24.24
N PHE A 190 -10.58 -27.61 -23.78
CA PHE A 190 -10.63 -27.99 -22.37
C PHE A 190 -9.47 -28.89 -21.94
N ALA A 191 -8.97 -29.75 -22.83
CA ALA A 191 -7.76 -30.54 -22.56
C ALA A 191 -6.51 -29.67 -22.34
N MET A 192 -6.50 -28.43 -22.83
CA MET A 192 -5.43 -27.45 -22.57
C MET A 192 -5.58 -26.72 -21.24
N TRP A 193 -6.75 -26.75 -20.59
CA TRP A 193 -7.02 -25.89 -19.44
C TRP A 193 -6.08 -26.16 -18.26
N GLY A 194 -5.83 -27.44 -17.95
CA GLY A 194 -4.84 -27.86 -16.95
C GLY A 194 -3.40 -27.78 -17.47
N PRO A 195 -2.98 -28.67 -18.39
CA PRO A 195 -1.57 -28.80 -18.78
C PRO A 195 -1.03 -27.64 -19.63
N GLY A 196 -1.90 -26.80 -20.21
CA GLY A 196 -1.50 -25.60 -20.95
C GLY A 196 -1.58 -24.34 -20.09
N PHE A 197 -2.70 -24.13 -19.40
CA PHE A 197 -2.99 -22.88 -18.69
C PHE A 197 -2.94 -22.95 -17.17
N ALA A 198 -2.62 -24.10 -16.57
CA ALA A 198 -2.60 -24.28 -15.11
C ALA A 198 -3.91 -23.78 -14.44
N PHE A 199 -5.06 -24.02 -15.07
CA PHE A 199 -6.38 -23.53 -14.64
C PHE A 199 -6.51 -21.99 -14.54
N GLY A 200 -5.61 -21.24 -15.18
CA GLY A 200 -5.60 -19.78 -15.16
C GLY A 200 -4.76 -19.18 -14.04
N LEU A 201 -4.00 -19.99 -13.28
CA LEU A 201 -3.16 -19.48 -12.21
C LEU A 201 -2.02 -18.60 -12.76
N PRO A 202 -1.95 -17.31 -12.36
CA PRO A 202 -0.87 -16.42 -12.77
C PRO A 202 0.49 -17.00 -12.36
N GLY A 203 1.51 -16.82 -13.20
CA GLY A 203 2.83 -17.40 -12.98
C GLY A 203 2.93 -18.87 -13.42
N VAL A 204 2.12 -19.76 -12.83
CA VAL A 204 2.16 -21.20 -13.14
C VAL A 204 1.83 -21.48 -14.60
N GLN A 205 0.90 -20.71 -15.19
CA GLN A 205 0.55 -20.80 -16.61
C GLN A 205 1.76 -20.62 -17.55
N PHE A 206 2.75 -19.80 -17.17
CA PHE A 206 3.93 -19.58 -18.00
C PHE A 206 4.85 -20.81 -17.99
N ILE A 207 4.96 -21.46 -16.82
CA ILE A 207 5.71 -22.70 -16.65
C ILE A 207 5.08 -23.80 -17.51
N THR A 208 3.76 -23.99 -17.43
CA THR A 208 3.06 -25.02 -18.22
C THR A 208 3.15 -24.78 -19.72
N LEU A 209 3.11 -23.52 -20.16
CA LEU A 209 3.33 -23.15 -21.56
C LEU A 209 4.76 -23.42 -22.01
N PHE A 210 5.77 -23.09 -21.20
CA PHE A 210 7.17 -23.36 -21.50
C PHE A 210 7.44 -24.88 -21.59
N MET A 211 6.90 -25.66 -20.65
CA MET A 211 6.98 -27.13 -20.69
C MET A 211 6.29 -27.70 -21.94
N SER A 212 5.15 -27.13 -22.32
CA SER A 212 4.43 -27.52 -23.53
C SER A 212 5.22 -27.20 -24.80
N GLU A 213 5.91 -26.06 -24.85
CA GLU A 213 6.80 -25.69 -25.95
C GLU A 213 8.00 -26.63 -26.04
N SER A 214 8.64 -26.94 -24.90
CA SER A 214 9.75 -27.91 -24.84
C SER A 214 9.32 -29.28 -25.34
N THR A 215 8.15 -29.76 -24.89
CA THR A 215 7.57 -31.03 -25.37
C THR A 215 7.31 -30.99 -26.87
N LEU A 216 6.79 -29.87 -27.38
CA LEU A 216 6.52 -29.68 -28.78
C LEU A 216 7.80 -29.68 -29.64
N ARG A 217 8.88 -29.05 -29.16
CA ARG A 217 10.19 -29.07 -29.84
C ARG A 217 10.81 -30.47 -29.87
N LYS A 218 10.65 -31.25 -28.78
CA LYS A 218 11.19 -32.61 -28.67
C LYS A 218 10.40 -33.65 -29.46
N THR A 219 9.08 -33.61 -29.39
CA THR A 219 8.21 -34.67 -29.91
C THR A 219 7.47 -34.29 -31.19
N GLY A 220 7.49 -33.01 -31.59
CA GLY A 220 6.73 -32.48 -32.72
C GLY A 220 5.23 -32.30 -32.44
N SER A 221 4.74 -32.68 -31.25
CA SER A 221 3.35 -32.49 -30.83
C SER A 221 3.26 -31.99 -29.40
N THR A 222 2.16 -31.32 -29.06
CA THR A 222 1.85 -31.02 -27.66
C THR A 222 1.12 -32.22 -27.07
N ARG A 223 1.08 -32.32 -25.73
CA ARG A 223 0.42 -33.45 -25.07
C ARG A 223 -1.05 -33.60 -25.47
N TRP A 224 -1.82 -32.50 -25.50
CA TRP A 224 -3.22 -32.54 -25.88
C TRP A 224 -3.42 -32.79 -27.38
N ASP A 225 -2.51 -32.34 -28.25
CA ASP A 225 -2.59 -32.66 -29.68
C ASP A 225 -2.26 -34.15 -29.91
N TRP A 226 -1.28 -34.70 -29.19
CA TRP A 226 -0.90 -36.10 -29.28
C TRP A 226 -2.00 -37.06 -28.82
N THR A 227 -2.58 -36.82 -27.63
CA THR A 227 -3.63 -37.66 -27.03
C THR A 227 -4.82 -37.89 -27.95
N TRP A 228 -5.19 -36.86 -28.73
CA TRP A 228 -6.36 -36.90 -29.60
C TRP A 228 -6.01 -37.07 -31.08
N GLY A 229 -4.73 -37.23 -31.42
CA GLY A 229 -4.28 -37.39 -32.80
C GLY A 229 -4.48 -36.16 -33.68
N TYR A 230 -4.25 -34.97 -33.14
CA TYR A 230 -4.30 -33.72 -33.90
C TYR A 230 -2.91 -33.28 -34.35
N THR A 231 -2.85 -32.67 -35.53
CA THR A 231 -1.65 -32.07 -36.10
C THR A 231 -1.92 -30.59 -36.35
N VAL A 232 -0.86 -29.77 -36.27
CA VAL A 232 -0.96 -28.34 -36.60
C VAL A 232 -0.06 -28.06 -37.78
N VAL A 233 -0.71 -27.75 -38.90
CA VAL A 233 -0.04 -27.47 -40.18
C VAL A 233 0.06 -25.97 -40.37
N GLY A 234 1.18 -25.52 -40.94
CA GLY A 234 1.42 -24.12 -41.27
C GLY A 234 1.50 -23.94 -42.79
N ALA A 235 0.88 -22.88 -43.30
CA ALA A 235 1.08 -22.42 -44.67
C ALA A 235 2.03 -21.20 -44.70
N ARG A 236 2.41 -20.78 -45.92
CA ARG A 236 3.25 -19.59 -46.11
C ARG A 236 2.57 -18.36 -45.48
N ARG A 237 3.33 -17.59 -44.70
CA ARG A 237 2.84 -16.40 -44.02
C ARG A 237 2.84 -15.23 -44.99
N SER A 238 1.72 -14.53 -45.07
CA SER A 238 1.65 -13.23 -45.74
C SER A 238 2.20 -12.15 -44.80
N ALA A 239 3.05 -11.26 -45.30
CA ALA A 239 3.58 -10.13 -44.54
C ALA A 239 2.46 -9.24 -43.99
N LEU A 240 1.38 -9.05 -44.77
CA LEU A 240 0.20 -8.29 -44.34
C LEU A 240 -0.49 -8.95 -43.13
N ARG A 241 -0.68 -10.27 -43.16
CA ARG A 241 -1.31 -10.97 -42.02
C ARG A 241 -0.45 -10.91 -40.76
N LEU A 242 0.88 -10.97 -40.92
CA LEU A 242 1.82 -10.82 -39.80
C LEU A 242 1.79 -9.40 -39.22
N ALA A 243 1.72 -8.37 -40.07
CA ALA A 243 1.57 -6.98 -39.64
C ALA A 243 0.25 -6.79 -38.88
N LEU A 244 -0.87 -7.28 -39.42
CA LEU A 244 -2.17 -7.23 -38.74
C LEU A 244 -2.17 -7.96 -37.38
N PHE A 245 -1.54 -9.13 -37.32
CA PHE A 245 -1.35 -9.87 -36.06
C PHE A 245 -0.59 -9.04 -35.02
N GLY A 246 0.53 -8.43 -35.44
CA GLY A 246 1.36 -7.59 -34.56
C GLY A 246 0.60 -6.36 -34.07
N THR A 247 -0.06 -5.62 -34.97
CA THR A 247 -0.80 -4.40 -34.63
C THR A 247 -1.97 -4.70 -33.72
N LEU A 248 -2.83 -5.68 -34.05
CA LEU A 248 -3.98 -6.04 -33.21
C LEU A 248 -3.50 -6.55 -31.85
N GLY A 249 -2.50 -7.41 -31.80
CA GLY A 249 -1.96 -7.93 -30.54
C GLY A 249 -1.39 -6.81 -29.65
N PHE A 250 -0.67 -5.85 -30.24
CA PHE A 250 -0.15 -4.69 -29.51
C PHE A 250 -1.27 -3.78 -29.01
N SER A 251 -2.27 -3.46 -29.84
CA SER A 251 -3.44 -2.68 -29.42
C SER A 251 -4.17 -3.32 -28.24
N MET A 252 -4.30 -4.65 -28.23
CA MET A 252 -4.93 -5.37 -27.12
C MET A 252 -4.12 -5.29 -25.83
N LEU A 253 -2.78 -5.35 -25.91
CA LEU A 253 -1.91 -5.14 -24.76
C LEU A 253 -2.07 -3.71 -24.21
N VAL A 254 -2.12 -2.69 -25.07
CA VAL A 254 -2.34 -1.30 -24.66
C VAL A 254 -3.70 -1.14 -23.98
N LEU A 255 -4.77 -1.67 -24.58
CA LEU A 255 -6.12 -1.62 -24.01
C LEU A 255 -6.17 -2.32 -22.64
N SER A 256 -5.58 -3.52 -22.52
CA SER A 256 -5.55 -4.24 -21.24
C SER A 256 -4.82 -3.46 -20.13
N LYS A 257 -3.80 -2.67 -20.47
CA LYS A 257 -3.09 -1.80 -19.53
C LYS A 257 -3.96 -0.60 -19.12
N LEU A 258 -4.64 0.03 -20.07
CA LEU A 258 -5.55 1.14 -19.80
C LEU A 258 -6.72 0.69 -18.91
N ASP A 259 -7.25 -0.51 -19.14
CA ASP A 259 -8.29 -1.11 -18.32
C ASP A 259 -7.79 -1.38 -16.89
N ALA A 260 -6.59 -1.95 -16.75
CA ALA A 260 -5.99 -2.19 -15.43
C ALA A 260 -5.78 -0.88 -14.65
N GLN A 261 -5.37 0.19 -15.34
CA GLN A 261 -5.22 1.52 -14.73
C GLN A 261 -6.58 2.11 -14.32
N SER A 262 -7.57 2.04 -15.20
CA SER A 262 -8.93 2.54 -14.95
C SER A 262 -9.59 1.80 -13.79
N PHE A 263 -9.46 0.47 -13.76
CA PHE A 263 -9.92 -0.37 -12.66
C PHE A 263 -9.19 -0.04 -11.34
N SER A 264 -7.87 0.16 -11.38
CA SER A 264 -7.11 0.55 -10.19
C SER A 264 -7.52 1.93 -9.66
N ALA A 265 -7.87 2.87 -10.54
CA ALA A 265 -8.36 4.19 -10.18
C ALA A 265 -9.76 4.11 -9.55
N ALA A 266 -10.65 3.32 -10.14
CA ALA A 266 -11.99 3.08 -9.60
C ALA A 266 -11.95 2.43 -8.21
N LEU A 267 -11.11 1.39 -8.02
CA LEU A 267 -10.91 0.77 -6.70
C LEU A 267 -10.37 1.76 -5.66
N ARG A 268 -9.46 2.65 -6.06
CA ARG A 268 -8.95 3.71 -5.16
C ARG A 268 -10.06 4.68 -4.75
N GLN A 269 -10.95 5.07 -5.66
CA GLN A 269 -12.06 5.95 -5.33
C GLN A 269 -13.06 5.30 -4.37
N VAL A 270 -13.35 4.01 -4.53
CA VAL A 270 -14.20 3.25 -3.60
C VAL A 270 -13.55 3.17 -2.21
N ALA A 271 -12.23 2.92 -2.14
CA ALA A 271 -11.52 2.89 -0.86
C ALA A 271 -11.53 4.26 -0.14
N ILE A 272 -11.37 5.36 -0.89
CA ILE A 272 -11.40 6.73 -0.35
C ILE A 272 -12.82 7.10 0.11
N SER A 273 -13.86 6.75 -0.66
CA SER A 273 -15.25 7.05 -0.29
C SER A 273 -15.70 6.26 0.93
N GLU A 274 -15.19 5.03 1.11
CA GLU A 274 -15.45 4.23 2.30
C GLU A 274 -14.72 4.77 3.53
N ALA A 275 -13.45 5.21 3.37
CA ALA A 275 -12.67 5.83 4.43
C ALA A 275 -13.21 7.19 4.89
N SER A 276 -13.86 7.93 3.99
CA SER A 276 -14.46 9.24 4.29
C SER A 276 -15.90 9.16 4.81
N ARG A 277 -16.51 7.97 4.88
CA ARG A 277 -17.88 7.80 5.38
C ARG A 277 -17.89 7.99 6.91
N PRO A 278 -18.55 9.03 7.45
CA PRO A 278 -18.52 9.31 8.88
C PRO A 278 -19.15 8.14 9.66
N ALA A 279 -18.41 7.64 10.64
CA ALA A 279 -18.77 6.46 11.45
C ALA A 279 -20.08 6.60 12.25
N GLY A 280 -20.72 7.77 12.25
CA GLY A 280 -21.92 8.07 13.04
C GLY A 280 -23.27 7.94 12.32
N ALA A 281 -23.32 7.61 11.03
CA ALA A 281 -24.58 7.69 10.26
C ALA A 281 -25.48 6.44 10.31
N SER A 282 -25.28 5.51 11.25
CA SER A 282 -26.11 4.28 11.37
C SER A 282 -26.66 4.06 12.77
N ALA A 283 -27.19 5.12 13.38
CA ALA A 283 -28.07 5.01 14.54
C ALA A 283 -29.29 5.93 14.36
N THR A 284 -30.26 5.49 13.58
CA THR A 284 -31.62 6.05 13.62
C THR A 284 -32.56 4.96 14.11
N GLY A 285 -33.04 5.12 15.35
CA GLY A 285 -34.09 4.27 15.88
C GLY A 285 -34.36 4.41 17.36
N THR A 286 -34.66 5.62 17.87
CA THR A 286 -35.73 5.86 18.86
C THR A 286 -35.94 7.37 19.09
N SER A 287 -37.18 7.80 18.83
CA SER A 287 -37.99 8.97 19.20
C SER A 287 -37.40 10.30 19.75
N PRO A 288 -38.08 11.43 19.46
CA PRO A 288 -37.62 12.77 19.79
C PRO A 288 -37.96 13.13 21.24
N VAL A 289 -36.97 13.63 21.98
CA VAL A 289 -37.21 14.47 23.15
C VAL A 289 -36.74 15.87 22.76
N ASP A 290 -37.68 16.81 22.82
CA ASP A 290 -37.46 18.23 22.55
C ASP A 290 -36.33 18.78 23.43
N GLY A 291 -35.25 19.21 22.78
CA GLY A 291 -34.10 19.88 23.38
C GLY A 291 -33.60 20.98 22.44
N PRO A 292 -33.06 22.08 22.97
CA PRO A 292 -33.07 23.39 22.33
C PRO A 292 -32.21 23.46 21.06
N SER A 293 -32.62 24.38 20.19
CA SER A 293 -32.19 24.56 18.81
C SER A 293 -30.66 24.60 18.60
N LYS A 294 -30.20 23.84 17.59
CA LYS A 294 -28.81 23.80 17.09
C LYS A 294 -28.29 25.13 16.51
N ALA A 295 -29.03 26.23 16.63
CA ALA A 295 -28.66 27.54 16.11
C ALA A 295 -27.75 28.36 17.06
N GLN A 296 -27.43 27.85 18.26
CA GLN A 296 -26.58 28.57 19.24
C GLN A 296 -25.21 27.95 19.53
N ILE A 297 -24.80 26.85 18.86
CA ILE A 297 -23.43 26.30 18.97
C ILE A 297 -22.51 26.87 17.88
N SER A 298 -22.63 28.18 17.63
CA SER A 298 -21.65 28.99 16.90
C SER A 298 -21.17 30.15 17.76
N ALA A 299 -21.11 29.94 19.08
CA ALA A 299 -20.45 30.85 20.00
C ALA A 299 -18.94 30.56 19.98
N SER A 300 -18.18 31.54 19.50
CA SER A 300 -16.75 31.78 19.62
C SER A 300 -15.99 30.80 20.54
N ARG A 301 -15.28 29.84 19.94
CA ARG A 301 -14.19 29.12 20.62
C ARG A 301 -12.92 29.94 20.45
N THR A 302 -12.48 30.60 21.50
CA THR A 302 -11.15 31.22 21.57
C THR A 302 -10.10 30.12 21.70
N PHE A 303 -9.64 29.60 20.55
CA PHE A 303 -8.47 28.74 20.48
C PHE A 303 -7.19 29.59 20.58
N ALA A 304 -6.87 30.08 21.77
CA ALA A 304 -5.56 30.63 22.05
C ALA A 304 -4.64 29.53 22.61
N SER A 305 -4.43 28.47 21.85
CA SER A 305 -3.36 27.51 22.16
C SER A 305 -2.12 27.94 21.40
N ALA A 306 -1.19 28.61 22.07
CA ALA A 306 0.14 28.88 21.51
C ALA A 306 0.76 27.54 21.07
N TRP A 307 1.09 27.41 19.78
CA TRP A 307 1.78 26.23 19.29
C TRP A 307 3.15 26.15 19.96
N VAL A 308 3.48 25.04 20.60
CA VAL A 308 4.80 24.81 21.19
C VAL A 308 5.60 23.99 20.20
N ASN A 309 6.78 24.49 19.85
CA ASN A 309 7.66 23.81 18.93
C ASN A 309 8.06 22.45 19.52
N PRO A 310 7.73 21.34 18.85
CA PRO A 310 7.92 20.01 19.40
C PRO A 310 9.39 19.62 19.56
N LEU A 311 10.30 20.18 18.75
CA LEU A 311 11.73 19.85 18.85
C LEU A 311 12.43 20.67 19.92
N SER A 312 12.07 21.94 20.09
CA SER A 312 12.74 22.84 21.04
C SER A 312 12.06 22.93 22.41
N GLY A 313 10.77 22.58 22.48
CA GLY A 313 9.88 22.83 23.62
C GLY A 313 9.53 24.30 23.84
N MET A 314 9.94 25.20 22.94
CA MET A 314 9.69 26.64 23.08
C MET A 314 8.32 27.01 22.51
N PRO A 315 7.55 27.90 23.16
CA PRO A 315 6.32 28.41 22.59
C PRO A 315 6.63 29.23 21.33
N SER A 316 5.78 29.11 20.32
CA SER A 316 5.71 30.07 19.22
C SER A 316 4.68 31.14 19.53
N ASN A 317 4.97 32.36 19.10
CA ASN A 317 4.01 33.46 19.15
C ASN A 317 3.14 33.48 17.89
N LEU A 318 2.70 32.31 17.40
CA LEU A 318 1.81 32.24 16.25
C LEU A 318 0.54 33.05 16.53
N ALA A 319 0.17 33.92 15.58
CA ALA A 319 -1.05 34.70 15.66
C ALA A 319 -2.27 33.77 15.85
N SER A 320 -3.21 34.15 16.70
CA SER A 320 -4.37 33.34 17.09
C SER A 320 -5.25 32.89 15.93
N ARG A 321 -5.11 33.52 14.76
CA ARG A 321 -5.80 33.16 13.52
C ARG A 321 -5.30 31.85 12.89
N TRP A 322 -4.17 31.32 13.34
CA TRP A 322 -3.61 30.07 12.86
C TRP A 322 -4.10 28.91 13.69
N HIS A 323 -4.64 27.90 13.01
CA HIS A 323 -5.10 26.67 13.65
C HIS A 323 -4.40 25.47 13.02
N GLU A 324 -3.95 24.51 13.83
CA GLU A 324 -3.51 23.23 13.30
C GLU A 324 -4.62 22.57 12.47
N TYR A 325 -4.23 21.98 11.35
CA TYR A 325 -5.13 21.35 10.40
C TYR A 325 -4.63 19.93 10.07
N PRO A 326 -4.77 18.97 11.02
CA PRO A 326 -4.16 17.64 10.92
C PRO A 326 -4.62 16.80 9.73
N ALA A 327 -5.77 17.14 9.13
CA ALA A 327 -6.35 16.43 7.99
C ALA A 327 -5.46 16.46 6.73
N LEU A 328 -4.49 17.37 6.64
CA LEU A 328 -3.58 17.50 5.49
C LEU A 328 -2.13 17.15 5.82
N GLU A 329 -1.85 16.66 7.02
CA GLU A 329 -0.50 16.23 7.41
C GLU A 329 -0.07 14.99 6.62
N SER A 330 1.22 14.92 6.27
CA SER A 330 1.83 13.82 5.54
C SER A 330 3.16 13.41 6.18
N GLU A 331 3.84 12.40 5.64
CA GLU A 331 5.20 12.04 6.07
C GLU A 331 6.19 13.21 5.88
N ASP A 332 5.89 14.11 4.93
CA ASP A 332 6.78 15.19 4.49
C ASP A 332 6.49 16.55 5.13
N TYR A 333 5.25 16.77 5.60
CA TYR A 333 4.88 17.95 6.37
C TYR A 333 4.15 17.52 7.63
N ARG A 334 4.88 17.61 8.74
CA ARG A 334 4.45 17.12 10.04
C ARG A 334 3.43 18.02 10.71
N TRP A 335 3.48 19.33 10.42
CA TRP A 335 2.54 20.30 10.98
C TRP A 335 1.97 21.15 9.86
N VAL A 336 0.66 21.08 9.67
CA VAL A 336 -0.06 21.93 8.72
C VAL A 336 -0.98 22.85 9.51
N PHE A 337 -0.95 24.13 9.18
CA PHE A 337 -1.77 25.16 9.77
C PHE A 337 -2.67 25.75 8.69
N ARG A 338 -3.89 26.12 9.09
CA ARG A 338 -4.84 26.85 8.27
C ARG A 338 -5.22 28.13 8.99
N SER A 339 -5.14 29.26 8.30
CA SER A 339 -5.61 30.52 8.84
C SER A 339 -7.12 30.68 8.68
N GLU A 340 -7.74 31.55 9.48
CA GLU A 340 -9.15 31.94 9.32
C GLU A 340 -9.47 32.51 7.91
N SER A 341 -8.50 33.16 7.26
CA SER A 341 -8.62 33.69 5.90
C SER A 341 -8.40 32.63 4.81
N GLY A 342 -8.15 31.37 5.18
CA GLY A 342 -7.97 30.25 4.26
C GLY A 342 -6.54 30.10 3.70
N GLU A 343 -5.57 30.76 4.31
CA GLU A 343 -4.13 30.56 4.04
C GLU A 343 -3.68 29.23 4.65
N PHE A 344 -2.63 28.65 4.08
CA PHE A 344 -2.02 27.43 4.59
C PHE A 344 -0.54 27.65 4.88
N ALA A 345 -0.07 27.10 5.98
CA ALA A 345 1.34 27.02 6.28
C ALA A 345 1.69 25.59 6.66
N ALA A 346 2.77 25.05 6.12
CA ALA A 346 3.25 23.71 6.39
C ALA A 346 4.67 23.82 6.95
N VAL A 347 4.92 23.15 8.07
CA VAL A 347 6.20 23.14 8.77
C VAL A 347 6.69 21.71 8.86
N ASP A 348 7.95 21.51 8.51
CA ASP A 348 8.65 20.25 8.68
C ASP A 348 10.00 20.48 9.37
N GLY A 349 10.32 19.60 10.32
CA GLY A 349 11.62 19.51 10.96
C GLY A 349 12.17 18.12 10.64
N SER A 350 13.04 18.05 9.65
CA SER A 350 13.63 16.79 9.18
C SER A 350 15.02 16.59 9.76
N SER A 351 15.37 15.32 9.99
CA SER A 351 16.67 14.91 10.51
C SER A 351 17.80 15.31 9.56
N ILE A 352 18.94 15.72 10.12
CA ILE A 352 20.14 16.19 9.41
C ILE A 352 20.77 15.04 8.61
N GLY A 353 20.28 14.82 7.39
CA GLY A 353 20.88 13.91 6.40
C GLY A 353 21.12 14.57 5.04
N LEU A 354 20.58 15.76 4.83
CA LEU A 354 20.76 16.56 3.61
C LEU A 354 21.40 17.87 4.03
N SER A 355 22.71 18.00 3.81
CA SER A 355 23.39 19.28 3.90
C SER A 355 22.78 20.20 2.84
N PHE A 356 22.13 21.29 3.26
CA PHE A 356 21.61 22.29 2.33
C PHE A 356 22.78 23.07 1.72
N THR A 357 23.39 22.52 0.68
CA THR A 357 24.08 23.35 -0.32
C THR A 357 22.96 24.06 -1.09
N GLY A 358 23.14 25.32 -1.49
CA GLY A 358 22.09 26.07 -2.22
C GLY A 358 21.59 25.36 -3.49
N ASP A 359 22.30 24.34 -3.97
CA ASP A 359 21.95 23.49 -5.11
C ASP A 359 20.94 22.37 -4.78
N ASP A 360 20.79 21.98 -3.51
CA ASP A 360 19.86 20.91 -3.08
C ASP A 360 18.42 21.40 -2.88
N ALA A 361 18.20 22.71 -2.86
CA ALA A 361 16.87 23.30 -2.97
C ALA A 361 16.37 23.14 -4.41
N ARG A 362 16.04 21.90 -4.80
CA ARG A 362 15.46 21.59 -6.11
C ARG A 362 14.16 22.35 -6.27
N THR A 363 14.22 23.40 -7.08
CA THR A 363 13.14 24.35 -7.32
C THR A 363 11.89 23.69 -7.92
N ASP A 364 12.07 22.54 -8.57
CA ASP A 364 10.99 21.69 -9.08
C ASP A 364 9.98 21.25 -8.01
N ASP A 365 10.41 21.14 -6.75
CA ASP A 365 9.53 20.72 -5.65
C ASP A 365 8.68 21.87 -5.10
N TYR A 366 9.05 23.14 -5.35
CA TYR A 366 8.43 24.32 -4.73
C TYR A 366 7.78 25.30 -5.71
N LEU A 367 7.41 24.84 -6.91
CA LEU A 367 6.73 25.67 -7.90
C LEU A 367 5.53 26.43 -7.27
N PRO A 368 5.43 27.76 -7.46
CA PRO A 368 6.15 28.57 -8.45
C PRO A 368 7.56 29.09 -8.07
N ILE A 369 8.11 28.73 -6.91
CA ILE A 369 9.41 29.22 -6.43
C ILE A 369 10.54 28.61 -7.26
N THR A 370 11.20 29.42 -8.09
CA THR A 370 12.28 28.97 -8.98
C THR A 370 13.67 29.31 -8.49
N GLN A 371 13.81 30.09 -7.40
CA GLN A 371 15.09 30.52 -6.85
C GLN A 371 14.98 30.69 -5.33
N PHE A 372 16.07 30.36 -4.64
CA PHE A 372 16.25 30.62 -3.22
C PHE A 372 17.45 31.53 -3.01
N THR A 373 17.30 32.55 -2.17
CA THR A 373 18.35 33.48 -1.76
C THR A 373 18.71 33.23 -0.30
N LYS A 374 20.01 33.27 0.01
CA LYS A 374 20.49 33.15 1.38
C LYS A 374 20.40 34.51 2.06
N ILE A 375 19.62 34.60 3.13
CA ILE A 375 19.47 35.77 4.00
C ILE A 375 19.98 35.46 5.41
N ASN A 376 20.20 36.51 6.21
CA ASN A 376 20.48 36.37 7.63
C ASN A 376 19.28 36.87 8.41
N GLU A 377 18.54 35.95 9.04
CA GLU A 377 17.34 36.27 9.82
C GLU A 377 17.51 35.71 11.23
N GLY A 378 17.24 36.52 12.26
CA GLY A 378 17.42 36.10 13.65
C GLY A 378 18.85 35.62 14.00
N GLY A 379 19.88 36.11 13.29
CA GLY A 379 21.27 35.69 13.45
C GLY A 379 21.63 34.37 12.76
N ARG A 380 20.74 33.82 11.92
CA ARG A 380 20.89 32.51 11.27
C ARG A 380 20.89 32.62 9.76
N ALA A 381 21.62 31.70 9.12
CA ALA A 381 21.53 31.52 7.69
C ALA A 381 20.18 30.88 7.33
N VAL A 382 19.35 31.63 6.59
CA VAL A 382 18.05 31.18 6.10
C VAL A 382 18.08 31.23 4.58
N TRP A 383 17.63 30.18 3.91
CA TRP A 383 17.37 30.20 2.48
C TRP A 383 15.90 30.50 2.25
N GLU A 384 15.62 31.61 1.58
CA GLU A 384 14.27 32.10 1.33
C GLU A 384 13.97 32.09 -0.17
N GLY A 385 12.77 31.68 -0.55
CA GLY A 385 12.26 31.84 -1.90
C GLY A 385 10.81 32.28 -1.87
N ASN A 386 10.42 33.18 -2.77
CA ASN A 386 9.04 33.61 -2.95
C ASN A 386 8.68 33.59 -4.45
N ALA A 387 7.40 33.35 -4.74
CA ALA A 387 6.87 33.46 -6.09
C ALA A 387 5.34 33.54 -6.07
N THR A 388 4.79 34.17 -7.11
CA THR A 388 3.36 34.15 -7.42
C THR A 388 3.16 33.42 -8.73
N GLY A 389 2.20 32.51 -8.78
CA GLY A 389 1.85 31.83 -10.02
C GLY A 389 0.98 30.60 -9.81
N LEU A 390 0.69 29.90 -10.90
CA LEU A 390 0.04 28.59 -10.83
C LEU A 390 1.00 27.59 -10.20
N VAL A 391 0.53 26.90 -9.16
CA VAL A 391 1.25 25.75 -8.61
C VAL A 391 1.05 24.58 -9.59
N LEU A 392 1.92 24.51 -10.60
CA LEU A 392 1.79 23.54 -11.68
C LEU A 392 2.03 22.13 -11.19
N LYS A 393 1.16 21.19 -11.58
CA LYS A 393 1.37 19.75 -11.41
C LYS A 393 2.65 19.31 -12.11
N GLY A 394 3.75 19.23 -11.36
CA GLY A 394 5.00 18.66 -11.85
C GLY A 394 4.77 17.26 -12.42
N LYS A 395 5.51 16.88 -13.47
CA LYS A 395 5.44 15.55 -14.11
C LYS A 395 5.85 14.39 -13.19
N ARG A 396 6.43 14.69 -12.02
CA ARG A 396 6.61 13.74 -10.92
C ARG A 396 5.52 14.07 -9.92
N ASP A 397 4.68 13.09 -9.60
CA ASP A 397 3.71 13.20 -8.53
C ASP A 397 4.35 13.92 -7.34
N PHE A 398 3.76 15.03 -6.89
CA PHE A 398 4.15 15.76 -5.69
C PHE A 398 4.05 14.85 -4.47
N GLY A 399 4.99 13.92 -4.33
CA GLY A 399 5.06 12.98 -3.21
C GLY A 399 5.00 13.75 -1.90
N TYR A 400 5.71 14.88 -1.87
CA TYR A 400 5.86 15.78 -0.73
C TYR A 400 4.60 16.57 -0.36
N PHE A 401 3.64 16.79 -1.27
CA PHE A 401 2.44 17.63 -1.03
C PHE A 401 1.12 16.87 -1.14
N ARG A 402 1.11 15.54 -0.95
CA ARG A 402 -0.10 14.73 -1.12
C ARG A 402 -1.31 15.25 -0.34
N GLY A 403 -1.12 15.79 0.85
CA GLY A 403 -2.20 16.39 1.65
C GLY A 403 -2.72 17.70 1.05
N LEU A 404 -1.84 18.55 0.51
CA LEU A 404 -2.19 19.87 -0.02
C LEU A 404 -2.71 19.85 -1.46
N SER A 405 -2.75 18.69 -2.13
CA SER A 405 -3.10 18.60 -3.55
C SER A 405 -4.43 19.28 -3.90
N ASN A 406 -5.45 19.16 -3.05
CA ASN A 406 -6.75 19.78 -3.32
C ASN A 406 -6.69 21.32 -3.31
N PHE A 407 -5.84 21.90 -2.47
CA PHE A 407 -5.61 23.35 -2.43
C PHE A 407 -4.74 23.81 -3.60
N LEU A 408 -3.69 23.04 -3.91
CA LEU A 408 -2.79 23.29 -5.04
C LEU A 408 -3.48 23.12 -6.40
N ASN A 409 -4.53 22.30 -6.47
CA ASN A 409 -5.31 22.06 -7.70
C ASN A 409 -6.36 23.14 -7.97
N ALA A 410 -6.54 24.10 -7.07
CA ALA A 410 -7.46 25.20 -7.32
C ALA A 410 -6.91 26.05 -8.49
N PRO A 411 -7.75 26.43 -9.47
CA PRO A 411 -7.30 27.05 -10.72
C PRO A 411 -6.77 28.48 -10.56
N ASP A 412 -6.83 29.03 -9.35
CA ASP A 412 -6.37 30.37 -9.01
C ASP A 412 -4.86 30.38 -8.69
N GLU A 413 -4.20 31.44 -9.13
CA GLU A 413 -2.80 31.70 -8.79
C GLU A 413 -2.61 31.75 -7.28
N LYS A 414 -1.50 31.18 -6.81
CA LYS A 414 -1.12 31.18 -5.41
C LYS A 414 0.12 32.05 -5.23
N PHE A 415 0.14 32.77 -4.13
CA PHE A 415 1.37 33.26 -3.54
C PHE A 415 1.99 32.12 -2.73
N ALA A 416 3.25 31.81 -3.01
CA ALA A 416 4.02 30.81 -2.28
C ALA A 416 5.30 31.45 -1.73
N ARG A 417 5.64 31.15 -0.48
CA ARG A 417 6.91 31.53 0.14
C ARG A 417 7.45 30.37 0.94
N ALA A 418 8.72 30.08 0.81
CA ALA A 418 9.36 28.97 1.49
C ALA A 418 10.66 29.39 2.15
N TRP A 419 10.94 28.80 3.31
CA TRP A 419 12.16 29.00 4.08
C TRP A 419 12.81 27.67 4.46
N PHE A 420 14.13 27.66 4.43
CA PHE A 420 14.96 26.58 4.94
C PHE A 420 16.00 27.14 5.89
N PHE A 421 16.11 26.56 7.08
CA PHE A 421 17.07 27.00 8.07
C PHE A 421 17.41 25.90 9.07
N GLU A 422 18.56 26.05 9.72
CA GLU A 422 18.96 25.18 10.82
C GLU A 422 18.46 25.75 12.15
N GLY A 423 17.93 24.89 13.02
CA GLY A 423 17.49 25.27 14.35
C GLY A 423 17.06 24.07 15.19
N SER A 424 17.28 24.14 16.51
CA SER A 424 16.92 23.04 17.44
C SER A 424 17.48 21.67 17.02
N GLY A 425 18.68 21.64 16.44
CA GLY A 425 19.31 20.39 15.98
C GLY A 425 18.65 19.72 14.77
N SER A 426 17.89 20.45 13.96
CA SER A 426 17.24 19.91 12.75
C SER A 426 17.22 20.94 11.61
N ASN A 427 16.95 20.43 10.41
CA ASN A 427 16.68 21.27 9.24
C ASN A 427 15.18 21.55 9.16
N TRP A 428 14.82 22.82 9.25
CA TRP A 428 13.45 23.27 9.17
C TRP A 428 13.09 23.67 7.75
N ARG A 429 11.87 23.32 7.35
CA ARG A 429 11.23 23.74 6.11
C ARG A 429 9.91 24.37 6.48
N VAL A 430 9.70 25.60 6.03
CA VAL A 430 8.42 26.29 6.20
C VAL A 430 7.93 26.63 4.80
N LEU A 431 6.75 26.12 4.43
CA LEU A 431 6.06 26.53 3.21
C LEU A 431 4.79 27.28 3.59
N TYR A 432 4.64 28.47 3.04
CA TYR A 432 3.45 29.27 3.14
C TYR A 432 2.75 29.36 1.80
N LEU A 433 1.42 29.22 1.80
CA LEU A 433 0.56 29.31 0.63
C LEU A 433 -0.65 30.21 0.92
N ALA A 434 -0.89 31.17 0.04
CA ALA A 434 -2.08 32.03 0.09
C ALA A 434 -2.65 32.25 -1.32
N PRO A 435 -3.93 32.66 -1.44
CA PRO A 435 -4.45 33.19 -2.70
C PRO A 435 -3.58 34.37 -3.19
N ALA A 436 -3.20 34.40 -4.47
CA ALA A 436 -2.34 35.47 -5.02
C ALA A 436 -2.93 36.88 -4.84
N ALA A 437 -4.26 36.98 -4.79
CA ALA A 437 -4.97 38.24 -4.59
C ALA A 437 -4.95 38.75 -3.13
N SER A 438 -4.37 38.02 -2.17
CA SER A 438 -4.34 38.43 -0.76
C SER A 438 -3.27 39.51 -0.55
N PRO A 439 -3.64 40.79 -0.29
CA PRO A 439 -2.69 41.88 -0.14
C PRO A 439 -1.86 41.78 1.15
N ALA A 440 -2.30 40.95 2.11
CA ALA A 440 -1.59 40.70 3.35
C ALA A 440 -0.70 39.45 3.30
N ALA A 441 -0.72 38.67 2.21
CA ALA A 441 -0.07 37.37 2.14
C ALA A 441 1.41 37.42 2.50
N GLU A 442 2.15 38.43 2.04
CA GLU A 442 3.58 38.55 2.30
C GLU A 442 3.89 38.82 3.78
N ARG A 443 3.17 39.78 4.38
CA ARG A 443 3.28 40.10 5.81
C ARG A 443 2.91 38.90 6.67
N ASN A 444 1.81 38.25 6.32
CA ASN A 444 1.27 37.08 6.97
C ASN A 444 2.24 35.89 6.94
N ALA A 445 2.91 35.69 5.80
CA ALA A 445 3.93 34.68 5.63
C ALA A 445 5.14 34.97 6.52
N GLN A 446 5.60 36.22 6.54
CA GLN A 446 6.73 36.67 7.36
C GLN A 446 6.45 36.50 8.86
N GLU A 447 5.30 36.98 9.35
CA GLU A 447 4.90 36.85 10.77
C GLU A 447 4.82 35.38 11.21
N PHE A 448 4.28 34.52 10.33
CA PHE A 448 4.25 33.07 10.58
C PHE A 448 5.68 32.51 10.67
N PHE A 449 6.52 32.82 9.69
CA PHE A 449 7.90 32.35 9.66
C PHE A 449 8.71 32.80 10.88
N GLU A 450 8.65 34.07 11.25
CA GLU A 450 9.34 34.62 12.44
C GLU A 450 8.89 33.93 13.72
N SER A 451 7.59 33.60 13.83
CA SER A 451 7.06 32.84 14.97
C SER A 451 7.66 31.43 15.04
N ILE A 452 7.81 30.75 13.90
CA ILE A 452 8.46 29.44 13.83
C ILE A 452 9.96 29.57 14.12
N LEU A 453 10.65 30.53 13.51
CA LEU A 453 12.08 30.77 13.70
C LEU A 453 12.40 31.07 15.17
N ALA A 454 11.64 31.96 15.82
CA ALA A 454 11.79 32.27 17.24
C ALA A 454 11.53 31.06 18.15
N SER A 455 10.62 30.17 17.74
CA SER A 455 10.35 28.92 18.46
C SER A 455 11.46 27.88 18.29
N THR A 456 12.42 28.07 17.39
CA THR A 456 13.56 27.18 17.24
C THR A 456 14.76 27.76 17.97
N ARG A 457 15.50 26.98 18.78
CA ARG A 457 16.71 27.49 19.44
C ARG A 457 17.81 27.74 18.40
N GLY A 458 18.36 28.96 18.39
CA GLY A 458 19.43 29.36 17.47
C GLY A 458 20.84 29.14 18.01
N ASP A 459 20.95 29.03 19.33
CA ASP A 459 22.20 29.24 20.06
C ASP A 459 22.85 27.91 20.47
N GLU A 460 22.15 26.80 20.25
CA GLU A 460 22.71 25.47 20.35
C GLU A 460 23.08 25.03 18.94
N PRO A 461 24.30 25.33 18.45
CA PRO A 461 24.81 24.59 17.30
C PRO A 461 24.63 23.12 17.65
N PHE A 462 24.10 22.34 16.71
CA PHE A 462 24.22 20.89 16.82
C PHE A 462 25.71 20.60 16.71
N ILE A 463 26.40 20.63 17.84
CA ILE A 463 27.71 20.05 17.94
C ILE A 463 27.41 18.58 17.65
N TYR A 464 27.64 18.13 16.42
CA TYR A 464 28.24 16.83 16.21
C TYR A 464 29.38 16.82 17.21
N ALA A 465 29.17 16.30 18.42
CA ALA A 465 30.27 16.07 19.33
C ALA A 465 31.15 15.13 18.52
N PRO A 466 32.24 15.62 17.91
CA PRO A 466 32.95 14.84 16.92
C PRO A 466 33.65 13.81 17.78
N THR A 467 33.09 12.60 17.88
CA THR A 467 33.63 11.53 18.74
C THR A 467 33.79 11.88 20.23
N GLY A 468 33.31 13.05 20.67
CA GLY A 468 33.35 13.50 22.05
C GLY A 468 32.17 12.91 22.79
N ARG A 469 32.44 12.05 23.77
CA ARG A 469 31.45 11.44 24.66
C ARG A 469 30.36 12.46 25.02
N SER A 470 29.09 12.17 24.69
CA SER A 470 27.98 12.85 25.33
C SER A 470 28.14 12.70 26.84
N ASN A 471 27.98 13.81 27.58
CA ASN A 471 28.00 13.78 29.04
C ASN A 471 26.76 13.01 29.48
N PHE A 472 26.92 11.72 29.76
CA PHE A 472 25.89 10.94 30.46
C PHE A 472 26.00 11.20 31.95
N PRO A 473 24.87 11.37 32.67
CA PRO A 473 23.48 11.27 32.19
C PRO A 473 22.98 12.51 31.41
N ILE A 474 21.98 12.32 30.53
CA ILE A 474 21.27 13.44 29.87
C ILE A 474 20.29 14.10 30.84
N ASP A 475 20.26 15.43 30.88
CA ASP A 475 19.23 16.20 31.59
C ASP A 475 17.96 16.29 30.72
N TRP A 476 16.90 15.57 31.09
CA TRP A 476 15.56 15.78 30.55
C TRP A 476 14.97 17.05 31.17
N ARG A 477 14.53 17.99 30.32
CA ARG A 477 13.75 19.16 30.74
C ARG A 477 12.31 19.02 30.26
N ASN A 478 11.38 18.98 31.20
CA ASN A 478 9.97 18.91 30.89
C ASN A 478 9.52 20.18 30.14
N PRO A 479 9.00 20.06 28.91
CA PRO A 479 8.62 21.19 28.07
C PRO A 479 7.37 21.93 28.57
N VAL A 480 6.59 21.33 29.48
CA VAL A 480 5.36 21.92 30.01
C VAL A 480 5.59 22.53 31.39
N SER A 481 6.22 21.80 32.32
CA SER A 481 6.47 22.31 33.69
C SER A 481 7.79 23.07 33.82
N GLY A 482 8.75 22.86 32.91
CA GLY A 482 10.10 23.41 33.00
C GLY A 482 11.03 22.68 33.98
N GLU A 483 10.51 21.71 34.76
CA GLU A 483 11.28 20.88 35.69
C GLU A 483 12.31 20.03 34.94
N THR A 484 13.41 19.66 35.63
CA THR A 484 14.51 18.89 35.04
C THR A 484 14.79 17.62 35.85
N VAL A 485 15.22 16.56 35.18
CA VAL A 485 15.65 15.31 35.80
C VAL A 485 16.81 14.70 35.00
N GLN A 486 17.77 14.10 35.69
CA GLN A 486 18.82 13.31 35.05
C GLN A 486 18.31 11.93 34.68
N LEU A 487 18.40 11.56 33.40
CA LEU A 487 17.99 10.26 32.92
C LEU A 487 19.03 9.20 33.31
N SER A 488 18.62 8.18 34.07
CA SER A 488 19.52 7.14 34.62
C SER A 488 20.09 6.18 33.57
N GLY A 489 19.46 6.10 32.40
CA GLY A 489 19.97 5.32 31.27
C GLY A 489 21.00 6.08 30.43
N ARG A 490 21.83 5.32 29.70
CA ARG A 490 22.65 5.91 28.63
C ARG A 490 21.74 6.20 27.44
N TRP A 491 20.97 7.28 27.52
CA TRP A 491 20.10 7.74 26.46
C TRP A 491 20.81 8.81 25.66
N ASP A 492 20.81 8.70 24.34
CA ASP A 492 21.21 9.77 23.44
C ASP A 492 19.98 10.33 22.74
N VAL A 493 19.99 11.63 22.42
CA VAL A 493 18.94 12.23 21.60
C VAL A 493 19.02 11.58 20.24
N ASN A 494 17.94 10.94 19.80
CA ASN A 494 17.90 10.39 18.46
C ASN A 494 17.36 11.48 17.53
N PRO A 495 18.15 12.02 16.58
CA PRO A 495 17.68 13.05 15.66
C PRO A 495 16.77 12.50 14.53
N PHE A 496 16.72 11.18 14.34
CA PHE A 496 15.95 10.50 13.29
C PHE A 496 14.55 10.06 13.75
N LEU A 497 14.34 9.93 15.05
CA LEU A 497 13.06 9.55 15.66
C LEU A 497 12.04 10.65 15.94
N PRO A 498 12.39 11.94 16.14
CA PRO A 498 11.40 12.93 16.50
C PRO A 498 10.39 12.97 15.37
N ASN A 499 9.11 12.83 15.70
CA ASN A 499 8.00 12.97 14.76
C ASN A 499 6.79 13.53 15.53
N LYS A 500 5.69 13.88 14.83
CA LYS A 500 4.50 14.42 15.53
C LYS A 500 3.99 13.50 16.64
N ALA A 501 4.19 12.19 16.49
CA ALA A 501 3.83 11.23 17.53
C ALA A 501 4.83 11.24 18.69
N ASN A 502 6.13 11.42 18.49
CA ASN A 502 7.14 11.45 19.55
C ASN A 502 8.05 12.67 19.36
N PRO A 503 7.62 13.87 19.77
CA PRO A 503 8.42 15.08 19.64
C PRO A 503 9.77 14.98 20.36
N TRP A 504 9.82 14.24 21.46
CA TRP A 504 11.07 13.95 22.18
C TRP A 504 11.37 12.48 22.04
N ALA A 505 12.51 12.15 21.43
CA ALA A 505 12.89 10.78 21.19
C ALA A 505 14.36 10.53 21.50
N TYR A 506 14.60 9.39 22.12
CA TYR A 506 15.88 8.97 22.64
C TYR A 506 16.19 7.55 22.19
N THR A 507 17.47 7.22 22.09
CA THR A 507 17.94 5.85 21.85
C THR A 507 19.04 5.48 22.81
N ALA A 508 19.19 4.18 23.08
CA ALA A 508 20.30 3.72 23.90
C ALA A 508 21.63 4.10 23.24
N ALA A 509 22.50 4.79 23.97
CA ALA A 509 23.77 5.27 23.48
C ALA A 509 24.72 4.11 23.17
N CYS A 510 25.48 4.28 22.09
CA CYS A 510 26.43 3.28 21.66
C CYS A 510 27.63 3.18 22.59
N LEU A 511 27.95 1.95 23.00
CA LEU A 511 29.08 1.67 23.88
C LEU A 511 30.44 1.73 23.16
N SER A 512 30.48 1.59 21.83
CA SER A 512 31.72 1.64 21.05
C SER A 512 31.53 2.20 19.63
N PRO A 513 32.42 3.10 19.15
CA PRO A 513 32.36 3.67 17.79
C PRO A 513 32.47 2.65 16.63
N GLY A 514 32.82 1.39 16.92
CA GLY A 514 33.02 0.32 15.92
C GLY A 514 31.81 -0.57 15.65
N ASP A 515 30.74 -0.51 16.46
CA ASP A 515 29.67 -1.52 16.46
C ASP A 515 28.56 -1.30 15.40
N GLY A 516 28.79 -0.44 14.40
CA GLY A 516 27.81 -0.26 13.31
C GLY A 516 26.47 0.30 13.80
N CYS A 517 26.52 1.34 14.62
CA CYS A 517 25.42 1.99 15.33
C CYS A 517 24.32 2.67 14.49
N ALA A 518 24.14 2.27 13.24
CA ALA A 518 23.02 2.76 12.45
C ALA A 518 21.66 2.38 13.06
N PHE A 519 21.61 1.41 13.98
CA PHE A 519 20.38 0.93 14.61
C PHE A 519 20.60 0.52 16.06
N THR A 520 20.25 1.40 16.99
CA THR A 520 20.15 1.05 18.41
C THR A 520 18.96 0.11 18.61
N ARG A 521 19.13 -0.93 19.43
CA ARG A 521 18.08 -1.93 19.67
C ARG A 521 16.92 -1.43 20.54
N GLU A 522 17.05 -0.24 21.11
CA GLU A 522 16.12 0.36 22.04
C GLU A 522 15.89 1.84 21.69
N ALA A 523 14.65 2.28 21.82
CA ALA A 523 14.21 3.64 21.59
C ALA A 523 13.12 4.04 22.58
N VAL A 524 13.10 5.30 23.01
CA VAL A 524 12.00 5.90 23.77
C VAL A 524 11.46 7.11 23.04
N GLY A 525 10.15 7.27 23.04
CA GLY A 525 9.46 8.47 22.58
C GLY A 525 8.54 9.02 23.66
N VAL A 526 8.58 10.34 23.86
CA VAL A 526 7.70 11.07 24.78
C VAL A 526 6.84 12.04 23.96
N ARG A 527 5.56 12.14 24.31
CA ARG A 527 4.62 13.13 23.79
C ARG A 527 3.73 13.66 24.89
N PHE A 528 3.43 14.95 24.79
CA PHE A 528 2.38 15.61 25.53
C PHE A 528 1.24 15.96 24.56
N ILE A 529 0.01 15.62 24.94
CA ILE A 529 -1.21 15.94 24.20
C ILE A 529 -2.01 16.87 25.12
N PRO A 530 -2.09 18.18 24.84
CA PRO A 530 -2.88 19.09 25.66
C PRO A 530 -4.35 18.65 25.66
N ASP A 531 -4.99 18.67 26.83
CA ASP A 531 -6.42 18.39 26.92
C ASP A 531 -7.18 19.67 26.57
N ALA A 532 -7.99 19.62 25.51
CA ALA A 532 -8.81 20.76 25.11
C ALA A 532 -9.89 21.08 26.16
N ASP A 533 -10.29 20.08 26.96
CA ASP A 533 -11.29 20.19 28.02
C ASP A 533 -10.72 19.59 29.31
N ALA A 534 -9.82 20.33 29.99
CA ALA A 534 -9.22 19.92 31.27
C ALA A 534 -10.23 19.52 32.37
N ALA A 535 -11.52 19.82 32.19
CA ALA A 535 -12.61 19.50 33.10
C ALA A 535 -13.42 18.22 32.73
N SER A 536 -13.20 17.63 31.55
CA SER A 536 -13.96 16.46 31.11
C SER A 536 -13.14 15.17 31.33
N PRO A 537 -13.67 14.16 32.05
CA PRO A 537 -13.03 12.86 32.17
C PRO A 537 -13.20 12.09 30.85
N VAL A 538 -12.59 12.60 29.78
CA VAL A 538 -12.50 11.89 28.50
C VAL A 538 -11.58 10.70 28.73
N PRO A 539 -12.02 9.45 28.51
CA PRO A 539 -11.17 8.27 28.62
C PRO A 539 -9.89 8.45 27.79
N TYR A 540 -8.74 7.99 28.28
CA TYR A 540 -7.45 8.05 27.54
C TYR A 540 -7.58 7.60 26.07
N ALA A 541 -8.45 6.61 25.83
CA ALA A 541 -8.76 6.08 24.51
C ALA A 541 -9.38 7.13 23.57
N ASP A 542 -10.23 8.02 24.06
CA ASP A 542 -10.89 9.04 23.26
C ASP A 542 -9.95 10.21 22.93
N ALA A 543 -9.04 10.57 23.86
CA ALA A 543 -7.96 11.53 23.58
C ALA A 543 -6.96 11.01 22.52
N LEU A 544 -6.65 9.72 22.55
CA LEU A 544 -5.81 9.10 21.53
C LEU A 544 -6.55 8.91 20.19
N ARG A 545 -7.86 8.62 20.24
CA ARG A 545 -8.70 8.51 19.05
C ARG A 545 -8.86 9.86 18.35
N SER A 546 -9.01 10.95 19.09
CA SER A 546 -9.21 12.30 18.53
C SER A 546 -8.00 12.79 17.73
N VAL A 547 -6.79 12.36 18.10
CA VAL A 547 -5.54 12.69 17.38
C VAL A 547 -5.10 11.60 16.39
N ASN A 548 -5.96 10.62 16.12
CA ASN A 548 -5.70 9.46 15.24
C ASN A 548 -4.37 8.75 15.57
N ASP A 549 -4.10 8.55 16.86
CA ASP A 549 -2.82 8.04 17.32
C ASP A 549 -2.64 6.55 16.94
N PRO A 550 -1.51 6.15 16.31
CA PRO A 550 -1.29 4.75 15.95
C PRO A 550 -1.27 3.79 17.16
N ILE A 551 -0.97 4.29 18.38
CA ILE A 551 -1.02 3.48 19.61
C ILE A 551 -2.44 3.12 20.00
N TYR A 552 -3.46 3.84 19.53
CA TYR A 552 -4.86 3.55 19.85
C TYR A 552 -5.21 2.07 19.60
N ARG A 553 -4.62 1.45 18.57
CA ARG A 553 -4.82 0.01 18.27
C ARG A 553 -4.20 -0.94 19.29
N MET A 554 -3.20 -0.49 20.04
CA MET A 554 -2.50 -1.26 21.07
C MET A 554 -3.20 -1.17 22.45
N LEU A 555 -4.11 -0.21 22.67
CA LEU A 555 -4.82 -0.02 23.93
C LEU A 555 -5.61 -1.25 24.42
N GLY A 556 -5.91 -2.21 23.55
CA GLY A 556 -6.61 -3.45 23.91
C GLY A 556 -5.88 -4.32 24.93
N THR A 557 -4.60 -4.06 25.22
CA THR A 557 -3.80 -4.76 26.25
C THR A 557 -3.48 -3.89 27.46
N ALA A 558 -4.03 -2.67 27.52
CA ALA A 558 -3.70 -1.74 28.58
C ALA A 558 -4.35 -2.13 29.91
N GLN A 559 -3.62 -1.91 31.01
CA GLN A 559 -4.10 -2.04 32.37
C GLN A 559 -3.90 -0.71 33.09
N GLU A 560 -4.90 -0.31 33.85
CA GLU A 560 -4.78 0.85 34.73
C GLU A 560 -4.02 0.44 35.99
N MET A 561 -3.01 1.21 36.35
CA MET A 561 -2.19 1.02 37.53
C MET A 561 -1.95 2.36 38.23
N LEU A 562 -1.59 2.33 39.50
CA LEU A 562 -1.24 3.53 40.26
C LEU A 562 0.28 3.66 40.32
N GLU A 563 0.79 4.81 39.86
CA GLU A 563 2.21 5.17 39.91
C GLU A 563 2.38 6.50 40.64
N ASP A 564 3.10 6.48 41.77
CA ASP A 564 3.21 7.63 42.67
C ASP A 564 1.84 8.26 43.02
N GLY A 565 0.84 7.39 43.24
CA GLY A 565 -0.54 7.80 43.53
C GLY A 565 -1.35 8.31 42.34
N ARG A 566 -0.81 8.29 41.11
CA ARG A 566 -1.48 8.75 39.90
C ARG A 566 -1.96 7.58 39.03
N PRO A 567 -3.16 7.67 38.42
CA PRO A 567 -3.62 6.65 37.50
C PRO A 567 -2.84 6.70 36.19
N VAL A 568 -2.20 5.59 35.86
CA VAL A 568 -1.41 5.39 34.65
C VAL A 568 -1.97 4.21 33.90
N LEU A 569 -2.25 4.41 32.61
CA LEU A 569 -2.67 3.34 31.72
C LEU A 569 -1.42 2.78 31.03
N ALA A 570 -0.98 1.60 31.45
CA ALA A 570 0.22 0.93 30.96
C ALA A 570 -0.14 -0.27 30.09
N GLY A 571 0.61 -0.53 29.03
CA GLY A 571 0.36 -1.71 28.21
C GLY A 571 1.56 -2.16 27.40
N GLN A 572 1.36 -3.28 26.69
CA GLN A 572 2.39 -3.90 25.87
C GLN A 572 1.81 -4.38 24.54
N GLY A 573 2.60 -4.29 23.47
CA GLY A 573 2.18 -4.73 22.15
C GLY A 573 3.35 -4.97 21.22
N ARG A 574 3.01 -5.39 20.01
CA ARG A 574 3.95 -5.41 18.88
C ARG A 574 3.54 -4.30 17.93
N GLY A 575 4.44 -3.33 17.77
CA GLY A 575 4.22 -2.17 16.91
C GLY A 575 4.99 -2.28 15.61
N TYR A 576 4.63 -1.46 14.62
CA TYR A 576 5.52 -1.16 13.51
C TYR A 576 6.23 0.15 13.85
N VAL A 577 7.50 0.09 14.22
CA VAL A 577 8.33 1.29 14.38
C VAL A 577 9.16 1.40 13.10
N LEU A 578 9.08 2.55 12.44
CA LEU A 578 9.73 2.84 11.14
C LEU A 578 11.25 2.63 11.13
N LEU A 579 11.87 2.41 12.29
CA LEU A 579 13.32 2.31 12.45
C LEU A 579 13.92 0.94 12.10
N TYR A 580 13.14 -0.15 12.06
CA TYR A 580 13.73 -1.48 11.89
C TYR A 580 12.84 -2.45 11.10
N PRO A 581 13.42 -3.28 10.20
CA PRO A 581 12.70 -4.40 9.60
C PRO A 581 12.41 -5.45 10.68
N GLY A 582 11.23 -5.35 11.30
CA GLY A 582 10.80 -6.24 12.37
C GLY A 582 9.52 -5.73 13.05
N GLN A 583 8.95 -6.55 13.94
CA GLN A 583 7.90 -6.12 14.86
C GLN A 583 8.52 -5.92 16.23
N PRO A 584 9.05 -4.72 16.56
CA PRO A 584 9.57 -4.45 17.88
C PRO A 584 8.51 -4.68 18.96
N GLU A 585 9.00 -5.08 20.12
CA GLU A 585 8.19 -5.14 21.33
C GLU A 585 8.09 -3.71 21.88
N VAL A 586 6.85 -3.29 22.14
CA VAL A 586 6.51 -1.93 22.53
C VAL A 586 5.86 -1.95 23.89
N ARG A 587 6.35 -1.11 24.79
CA ARG A 587 5.70 -0.71 26.04
C ARG A 587 5.23 0.72 25.92
N TYR A 588 4.11 1.02 26.54
CA TYR A 588 3.63 2.39 26.61
C TYR A 588 3.01 2.68 27.96
N TRP A 589 3.14 3.93 28.38
CA TRP A 589 2.53 4.51 29.58
C TRP A 589 1.81 5.79 29.20
N LEU A 590 0.57 5.90 29.64
CA LEU A 590 -0.29 7.07 29.42
C LEU A 590 -0.74 7.60 30.77
N PHE A 591 -0.53 8.88 31.03
CA PHE A 591 -0.90 9.49 32.30
C PHE A 591 -1.32 10.94 32.12
N ARG A 592 -2.16 11.45 33.02
CA ARG A 592 -2.61 12.84 33.01
C ARG A 592 -1.76 13.69 33.94
N ALA A 593 -1.26 14.82 33.44
CA ALA A 593 -0.57 15.83 34.22
C ALA A 593 -0.45 17.13 33.40
N ASN A 594 -0.21 18.26 34.08
CA ASN A 594 0.03 19.56 33.45
C ASN A 594 -1.05 19.98 32.43
N GLY A 595 -2.32 19.66 32.71
CA GLY A 595 -3.44 19.98 31.81
C GLY A 595 -3.52 19.17 30.52
N GLY A 596 -2.87 18.00 30.44
CA GLY A 596 -2.93 17.14 29.26
C GLY A 596 -2.65 15.66 29.54
N VAL A 597 -2.52 14.89 28.47
CA VAL A 597 -2.17 13.47 28.48
C VAL A 597 -0.71 13.32 28.03
N TRP A 598 0.11 12.78 28.90
CA TRP A 598 1.46 12.35 28.61
C TRP A 598 1.45 10.92 28.08
N ARG A 599 2.37 10.67 27.14
CA ARG A 599 2.58 9.39 26.49
C ARG A 599 4.07 9.11 26.45
N VAL A 600 4.48 8.00 27.04
CA VAL A 600 5.85 7.49 26.95
C VAL A 600 5.78 6.14 26.25
N ILE A 601 6.52 5.97 25.16
CA ILE A 601 6.66 4.70 24.43
C ILE A 601 8.09 4.24 24.56
N TYR A 602 8.29 3.01 25.00
CA TYR A 602 9.56 2.33 24.87
C TYR A 602 9.43 1.21 23.83
N ALA A 603 10.32 1.17 22.85
CA ALA A 603 10.35 0.16 21.81
C ALA A 603 11.73 -0.51 21.80
N ALA A 604 11.74 -1.84 21.74
CA ALA A 604 12.97 -2.61 21.61
C ALA A 604 12.84 -3.72 20.55
N GLU A 605 13.97 -4.12 19.98
CA GLU A 605 14.05 -5.33 19.17
C GLU A 605 13.58 -6.55 19.99
N SER A 606 12.88 -7.51 19.37
CA SER A 606 12.40 -8.68 20.10
C SER A 606 13.57 -9.44 20.75
N GLY A 607 13.42 -9.79 22.02
CA GLY A 607 14.49 -10.38 22.83
C GLY A 607 15.48 -9.38 23.45
N HIS A 608 15.34 -8.08 23.17
CA HIS A 608 16.16 -7.00 23.74
C HIS A 608 15.38 -6.03 24.62
N LEU A 609 14.14 -6.38 24.98
CA LEU A 609 13.30 -5.57 25.84
C LEU A 609 13.85 -5.58 27.28
N ASN A 610 14.52 -4.52 27.68
CA ASN A 610 14.87 -4.28 29.07
C ASN A 610 13.76 -3.46 29.74
N GLU A 611 12.78 -4.17 30.30
CA GLU A 611 11.61 -3.55 30.96
C GLU A 611 12.01 -2.52 32.02
N ASN A 612 13.10 -2.78 32.76
CA ASN A 612 13.59 -1.88 33.79
C ASN A 612 14.06 -0.56 33.18
N THR A 613 14.81 -0.58 32.08
CA THR A 613 15.31 0.65 31.44
C THR A 613 14.16 1.53 30.93
N GLY A 614 13.19 0.93 30.23
CA GLY A 614 12.04 1.68 29.72
C GLY A 614 11.15 2.23 30.84
N TYR A 615 10.93 1.44 31.90
CA TYR A 615 10.14 1.86 33.05
C TYR A 615 10.82 2.95 33.88
N GLN A 616 12.14 2.87 34.10
CA GLN A 616 12.89 3.93 34.78
C GLN A 616 12.82 5.26 34.01
N PHE A 617 13.00 5.23 32.69
CA PHE A 617 12.81 6.44 31.86
C PHE A 617 11.41 7.03 32.04
N PHE A 618 10.38 6.18 32.04
CA PHE A 618 9.01 6.62 32.31
C PHE A 618 8.87 7.28 33.70
N LYS A 619 9.44 6.69 34.76
CA LYS A 619 9.39 7.26 36.12
C LYS A 619 10.08 8.62 36.19
N GLU A 620 11.20 8.79 35.50
CA GLU A 620 11.92 10.06 35.42
C GLU A 620 11.06 11.13 34.74
N VAL A 621 10.47 10.84 33.57
CA VAL A 621 9.54 11.76 32.91
C VAL A 621 8.34 12.08 33.82
N LEU A 622 7.74 11.06 34.42
CA LEU A 622 6.61 11.19 35.34
C LEU A 622 6.96 12.06 36.56
N SER A 623 8.19 12.00 37.06
CA SER A 623 8.64 12.83 38.19
C SER A 623 8.72 14.33 37.86
N THR A 624 8.85 14.70 36.58
CA THR A 624 8.87 16.11 36.15
C THR A 624 7.48 16.72 35.91
N THR A 625 6.42 16.01 36.31
CA THR A 625 5.02 16.42 36.09
C THR A 625 4.25 16.61 37.39
N SER A 626 4.96 16.66 38.53
CA SER A 626 4.36 16.84 39.86
C SER A 626 4.21 18.31 40.28
N GLY A 627 4.76 19.26 39.51
CA GLY A 627 4.85 20.68 39.89
C GLY A 627 3.61 21.56 39.68
N SER A 628 2.41 21.04 39.38
CA SER A 628 1.22 21.87 39.16
C SER A 628 -0.07 21.26 39.67
#